data_AF-A0A0P4V2Q2-F1
#
_entry.id   AF-A0A0P4V2Q2-F1
#
_cell.length_a   1.000
_cell.length_b   1.000
_cell.length_c   1.000
_cell.angle_alpha   90.00
_cell.angle_beta   90.00
_cell.angle_gamma   90.00
#
_symmetry.space_group_name_H-M   'P 1'
#
loop_
_entity.id
_entity.type
_entity.pdbx_description
1 polymer ?
#
loop_
_entity_poly.entity_id
_entity_poly.type
_entity_poly.pdbx_seq_one_letter_code
_entity_poly.pdbx_strand_id
1 'polypeptide(L)'
;MRLGTSSGNSAKINRIMTKNDVMNVASGAPTPWNPGDASEIRTEKVVTNHKNFTQEEADKLRVSAATRQRQAKVNRQAYKSLRSIEQSDASDQASFRGYQTTVARTTATKKKVDVNKANTLYNLTPQYAKMGYSLSAAHHEAEVRVSEYQALYSEVSKRW
;
A
#
# COMPACT_ATOMS: atom_id res chain seq x y z
N MET A 1 -9.74 9.94 42.76
CA MET A 1 -9.51 8.94 41.70
C MET A 1 -9.16 9.68 40.41
N ARG A 2 -7.92 9.55 39.94
CA ARG A 2 -7.43 10.19 38.70
C ARG A 2 -7.95 9.39 37.51
N LEU A 3 -8.79 10.01 36.67
CA LEU A 3 -9.11 9.46 35.35
C LEU A 3 -7.90 9.66 34.44
N GLY A 4 -7.33 8.54 33.98
CA GLY A 4 -6.28 8.52 32.98
C GLY A 4 -6.82 9.01 31.64
N THR A 5 -6.30 10.11 31.15
CA THR A 5 -6.44 10.55 29.76
C THR A 5 -5.68 9.59 28.85
N SER A 6 -6.39 8.66 28.20
CA SER A 6 -5.82 7.89 27.10
C SER A 6 -5.66 8.80 25.88
N SER A 7 -4.51 9.47 25.83
CA SER A 7 -3.94 10.00 24.60
C SER A 7 -3.67 8.82 23.68
N GLY A 8 -4.54 8.61 22.71
CA GLY A 8 -4.47 7.51 21.77
C GLY A 8 -5.33 7.79 20.56
N ASN A 9 -5.24 9.01 20.03
CA ASN A 9 -5.87 9.37 18.78
C ASN A 9 -5.07 8.72 17.63
N SER A 10 -5.23 7.40 17.47
CA SER A 10 -4.79 6.66 16.29
C SER A 10 -5.75 6.98 15.13
N ALA A 11 -5.76 8.24 14.72
CA ALA A 11 -6.42 8.67 13.50
C ALA A 11 -5.76 7.90 12.34
N LYS A 12 -6.61 7.13 11.65
CA LYS A 12 -6.24 6.24 10.54
C LYS A 12 -5.38 6.99 9.54
N ILE A 13 -4.14 6.55 9.41
CA ILE A 13 -3.07 7.19 8.65
C ILE A 13 -3.35 7.02 7.15
N ASN A 14 -4.18 7.89 6.58
CA ASN A 14 -4.03 8.32 5.20
C ASN A 14 -2.94 9.41 5.18
N ARG A 15 -1.69 9.04 5.47
CA ARG A 15 -0.57 9.97 5.25
C ARG A 15 -0.34 10.02 3.76
N ILE A 16 -0.91 11.03 3.10
CA ILE A 16 -0.47 11.48 1.79
C ILE A 16 1.04 11.68 1.92
N MET A 17 1.84 11.04 1.05
CA MET A 17 3.30 11.20 1.07
C MET A 17 3.63 12.69 1.14
N THR A 18 4.41 13.08 2.14
CA THR A 18 4.84 14.47 2.26
C THR A 18 5.95 14.73 1.25
N LYS A 19 6.18 16.00 0.89
CA LYS A 19 7.28 16.39 0.00
C LYS A 19 8.61 15.76 0.44
N ASN A 20 8.86 15.66 1.75
CA ASN A 20 10.08 15.07 2.29
C ASN A 20 10.17 13.55 2.05
N ASP A 21 9.05 12.83 2.00
CA ASP A 21 9.03 11.39 1.73
C ASP A 21 9.38 11.06 0.28
N VAL A 22 9.05 11.98 -0.65
CA VAL A 22 9.43 11.87 -2.08
C VAL A 22 10.87 12.33 -2.32
N MET A 23 11.34 13.28 -1.52
CA MET A 23 12.66 13.91 -1.69
C MET A 23 13.78 13.21 -0.89
N ASN A 24 13.46 12.26 -0.01
CA ASN A 24 14.44 11.37 0.63
C ASN A 24 14.96 10.34 -0.37
N VAL A 25 15.86 10.79 -1.24
CA VAL A 25 16.64 9.94 -2.14
C VAL A 25 17.92 9.46 -1.45
N ALA A 26 18.57 8.43 -2.02
CA ALA A 26 19.87 7.97 -1.53
C ALA A 26 20.87 9.13 -1.44
N SER A 27 21.71 9.13 -0.41
CA SER A 27 22.70 10.20 -0.16
C SER A 27 23.58 10.43 -1.39
N GLY A 28 23.60 11.66 -1.91
CA GLY A 28 24.38 12.03 -3.09
C GLY A 28 23.70 11.80 -4.45
N ALA A 29 22.48 11.27 -4.49
CA ALA A 29 21.74 11.15 -5.74
C ALA A 29 21.41 12.53 -6.34
N PRO A 30 21.49 12.70 -7.68
CA PRO A 30 21.10 13.95 -8.33
C PRO A 30 19.63 14.27 -8.05
N THR A 31 19.38 15.47 -7.53
CA THR A 31 18.04 16.01 -7.30
C THR A 31 17.92 17.38 -7.95
N PRO A 32 16.71 17.93 -8.13
CA PRO A 32 16.54 19.28 -8.67
C PRO A 32 17.33 20.38 -7.93
N TRP A 33 17.73 20.15 -6.66
CA TRP A 33 18.49 21.08 -5.83
C TRP A 33 19.96 20.69 -5.64
N ASN A 34 20.36 19.52 -6.14
CA ASN A 34 21.74 19.06 -6.18
C ASN A 34 21.98 18.41 -7.55
N PRO A 35 22.43 19.17 -8.57
CA PRO A 35 22.55 18.68 -9.94
C PRO A 35 23.65 17.61 -10.14
N GLY A 36 24.32 17.18 -9.06
CA GLY A 36 25.48 16.30 -9.09
C GLY A 36 26.78 17.09 -9.20
N ASP A 37 27.88 16.46 -8.77
CA ASP A 37 29.20 17.06 -8.88
C ASP A 37 29.74 16.92 -10.32
N ALA A 38 30.11 18.06 -10.93
CA ALA A 38 30.68 18.14 -12.29
C ALA A 38 32.20 18.39 -12.27
N SER A 39 32.85 18.19 -11.13
CA SER A 39 34.25 18.55 -10.88
C SER A 39 35.29 17.70 -11.62
N GLU A 40 34.93 16.69 -12.41
CA GLU A 40 35.92 15.84 -13.10
C GLU A 40 36.57 16.58 -14.29
N ILE A 41 37.62 17.32 -13.95
CA ILE A 41 38.36 18.21 -14.83
C ILE A 41 39.71 17.53 -15.14
N ARG A 42 39.76 16.82 -16.27
CA ARG A 42 40.96 16.41 -17.06
C ARG A 42 42.11 15.68 -16.33
N THR A 43 42.58 14.58 -16.91
CA THR A 43 43.77 13.86 -16.41
C THR A 43 45.09 14.58 -16.66
N GLU A 44 45.25 15.20 -17.83
CA GLU A 44 46.45 15.93 -18.21
C GLU A 44 46.11 17.39 -18.50
N LYS A 45 47.05 18.29 -18.19
CA LYS A 45 46.90 19.72 -18.45
C LYS A 45 46.87 19.98 -19.96
N VAL A 46 46.05 20.94 -20.38
CA VAL A 46 46.05 21.38 -21.78
C VAL A 46 47.37 22.07 -22.08
N VAL A 47 48.03 21.64 -23.16
CA VAL A 47 49.22 22.29 -23.70
C VAL A 47 48.74 23.48 -24.54
N THR A 48 48.91 24.69 -24.01
CA THR A 48 48.40 25.92 -24.62
C THR A 48 49.38 26.58 -25.60
N ASN A 49 50.68 26.32 -25.45
CA ASN A 49 51.75 26.84 -26.30
C ASN A 49 52.59 25.70 -26.89
N HIS A 50 53.23 25.93 -28.03
CA HIS A 50 54.14 24.95 -28.66
C HIS A 50 55.30 24.59 -27.72
N LYS A 51 55.49 23.29 -27.46
CA LYS A 51 56.60 22.74 -26.65
C LYS A 51 57.16 21.50 -27.37
N ASN A 52 58.49 21.35 -27.36
CA ASN A 52 59.15 20.11 -27.75
C ASN A 52 59.19 19.14 -26.56
N PHE A 53 58.74 17.91 -26.76
CA PHE A 53 58.78 16.86 -25.74
C PHE A 53 60.07 16.04 -25.85
N THR A 54 60.58 15.59 -24.71
CA THR A 54 61.66 14.59 -24.70
C THR A 54 61.09 13.18 -24.96
N GLN A 55 61.94 12.25 -25.38
CA GLN A 55 61.56 10.85 -25.61
C GLN A 55 60.93 10.23 -24.34
N GLU A 56 61.51 10.49 -23.17
CA GLU A 56 61.02 10.00 -21.87
C GLU A 56 59.64 10.59 -21.50
N GLU A 57 59.41 11.88 -21.80
CA GLU A 57 58.11 12.52 -21.59
C GLU A 57 57.03 11.90 -22.51
N ALA A 58 57.38 11.65 -23.77
CA ALA A 58 56.49 11.02 -24.73
C ALA A 58 56.13 9.58 -24.35
N ASP A 59 57.09 8.78 -23.88
CA ASP A 59 56.85 7.41 -23.43
C ASP A 59 55.97 7.36 -22.16
N LYS A 60 56.16 8.28 -21.23
CA LYS A 60 55.27 8.42 -20.05
C LYS A 60 53.84 8.74 -20.46
N LEU A 61 53.64 9.67 -21.40
CA LEU A 61 52.32 10.00 -21.94
C LEU A 61 51.68 8.81 -22.66
N ARG A 62 52.47 8.01 -23.38
CA ARG A 62 51.98 6.81 -24.05
C ARG A 62 51.44 5.79 -23.05
N VAL A 63 52.16 5.55 -21.96
CA VAL A 63 51.75 4.63 -20.89
C VAL A 63 50.53 5.16 -20.12
N SER A 64 50.50 6.46 -19.81
CA SER A 64 49.37 7.08 -19.12
C SER A 64 48.09 7.04 -19.98
N ALA A 65 48.21 7.31 -21.28
CA ALA A 65 47.12 7.20 -22.24
C ALA A 65 46.56 5.77 -22.33
N ALA A 66 47.42 4.76 -22.46
CA ALA A 66 47.00 3.36 -22.51
C ALA A 66 46.29 2.91 -21.22
N THR A 67 46.81 3.33 -20.06
CA THR A 67 46.21 3.03 -18.75
C THR A 67 44.84 3.68 -18.63
N ARG A 68 44.71 4.96 -18.99
CA ARG A 68 43.44 5.69 -18.97
C ARG A 68 42.42 5.12 -19.95
N GLN A 69 42.84 4.67 -21.12
CA GLN A 69 41.94 4.01 -22.08
C GLN A 69 41.37 2.70 -21.51
N ARG A 70 42.20 1.89 -20.83
CA ARG A 70 41.75 0.66 -20.15
C ARG A 70 40.78 1.00 -19.01
N GLN A 71 41.13 1.96 -18.16
CA GLN A 71 40.26 2.42 -17.06
C GLN A 71 38.93 2.95 -17.61
N ALA A 72 38.93 3.76 -18.67
CA ALA A 72 37.71 4.28 -19.28
C ALA A 72 36.80 3.15 -19.80
N LYS A 73 37.36 2.08 -20.39
CA LYS A 73 36.58 0.93 -20.83
C LYS A 73 35.93 0.20 -19.65
N VAL A 74 36.69 -0.04 -18.58
CA VAL A 74 36.18 -0.66 -17.35
C VAL A 74 35.10 0.21 -16.70
N ASN A 75 35.35 1.51 -16.58
CA ASN A 75 34.41 2.46 -15.98
C ASN A 75 33.10 2.52 -16.78
N ARG A 76 33.15 2.58 -18.12
CA ARG A 76 31.95 2.53 -18.97
C ARG A 76 31.13 1.28 -18.72
N GLN A 77 31.79 0.13 -18.60
CA GLN A 77 31.12 -1.13 -18.31
C GLN A 77 30.51 -1.13 -16.91
N ALA A 78 31.26 -0.65 -15.90
CA ALA A 78 30.78 -0.54 -14.53
C ALA A 78 29.55 0.37 -14.43
N TYR A 79 29.59 1.57 -15.02
CA TYR A 79 28.43 2.48 -15.04
C TYR A 79 27.23 1.90 -15.78
N LYS A 80 27.46 1.14 -16.86
CA LYS A 80 26.37 0.43 -17.56
C LYS A 80 25.73 -0.61 -16.63
N SER A 81 26.53 -1.38 -15.90
CA SER A 81 26.03 -2.36 -14.93
C SER A 81 25.30 -1.68 -13.77
N LEU A 82 25.86 -0.61 -13.19
CA LEU A 82 25.20 0.16 -12.12
C LEU A 82 23.84 0.71 -12.58
N ARG A 83 23.78 1.29 -13.78
CA ARG A 83 22.51 1.73 -14.37
C ARG A 83 21.50 0.59 -14.50
N SER A 84 21.93 -0.59 -14.91
CA SER A 84 21.06 -1.76 -15.03
C SER A 84 20.53 -2.22 -13.67
N ILE A 85 21.36 -2.17 -12.63
CA ILE A 85 20.95 -2.52 -11.26
C ILE A 85 19.87 -1.55 -10.77
N GLU A 86 20.11 -0.24 -10.87
CA GLU A 86 19.13 0.79 -10.47
C GLU A 86 17.80 0.67 -11.22
N GLN A 87 17.84 0.29 -12.51
CA GLN A 87 16.63 0.04 -13.29
C GLN A 87 15.87 -1.20 -12.80
N SER A 88 16.57 -2.27 -12.45
CA SER A 88 15.97 -3.47 -11.85
C SER A 88 15.37 -3.16 -10.48
N ASP A 89 16.08 -2.44 -9.61
CA ASP A 89 15.60 -2.05 -8.29
C ASP A 89 14.31 -1.19 -8.39
N ALA A 90 14.26 -0.26 -9.35
CA ALA A 90 13.07 0.52 -9.63
C ALA A 90 11.88 -0.37 -10.08
N SER A 91 12.14 -1.38 -10.92
CA SER A 91 11.12 -2.34 -11.38
C SER A 91 10.59 -3.22 -10.23
N ASP A 92 11.49 -3.69 -9.36
CA ASP A 92 11.13 -4.50 -8.18
C ASP A 92 10.29 -3.68 -7.21
N GLN A 93 10.70 -2.43 -6.96
CA GLN A 93 9.94 -1.52 -6.11
C GLN A 93 8.56 -1.21 -6.71
N ALA A 94 8.46 -0.96 -8.01
CA ALA A 94 7.18 -0.75 -8.69
C ALA A 94 6.26 -1.98 -8.55
N SER A 95 6.79 -3.18 -8.77
CA SER A 95 6.05 -4.44 -8.65
C SER A 95 5.55 -4.67 -7.23
N PHE A 96 6.42 -4.44 -6.23
CA PHE A 96 6.06 -4.55 -4.82
C PHE A 96 4.96 -3.56 -4.43
N ARG A 97 5.05 -2.29 -4.84
CA ARG A 97 3.99 -1.29 -4.60
C ARG A 97 2.67 -1.63 -5.31
N GLY A 98 2.74 -2.17 -6.52
CA GLY A 98 1.58 -2.69 -7.25
C GLY A 98 0.87 -3.83 -6.52
N TYR A 99 1.65 -4.79 -6.01
CA TYR A 99 1.14 -5.87 -5.16
C TYR A 99 0.46 -5.34 -3.89
N GLN A 100 1.13 -4.45 -3.14
CA GLN A 100 0.56 -3.84 -1.93
C GLN A 100 -0.79 -3.15 -2.21
N THR A 101 -0.87 -2.41 -3.32
CA THR A 101 -2.11 -1.75 -3.76
C THR A 101 -3.22 -2.76 -4.05
N THR A 102 -2.89 -3.88 -4.70
CA THR A 102 -3.84 -4.95 -5.03
C THR A 102 -4.39 -5.63 -3.78
N VAL A 103 -3.51 -5.92 -2.81
CA VAL A 103 -3.91 -6.47 -1.50
C VAL A 103 -4.84 -5.51 -0.77
N ALA A 104 -4.52 -4.21 -0.76
CA ALA A 104 -5.35 -3.20 -0.11
C ALA A 104 -6.75 -3.12 -0.76
N ARG A 105 -6.83 -3.08 -2.09
CA ARG A 105 -8.11 -3.09 -2.85
C ARG A 105 -8.93 -4.34 -2.55
N THR A 106 -8.30 -5.50 -2.60
CA THR A 106 -8.96 -6.79 -2.33
C THR A 106 -9.50 -6.85 -0.91
N THR A 107 -8.73 -6.35 0.05
CA THR A 107 -9.14 -6.28 1.46
C THR A 107 -10.33 -5.34 1.65
N ALA A 108 -10.32 -4.17 0.99
CA ALA A 108 -11.45 -3.24 1.01
C ALA A 108 -12.72 -3.88 0.43
N THR A 109 -12.61 -4.62 -0.69
CA THR A 109 -13.73 -5.37 -1.27
C THR A 109 -14.28 -6.42 -0.31
N LYS A 110 -13.41 -7.22 0.33
CA LYS A 110 -13.84 -8.21 1.35
C LYS A 110 -14.62 -7.55 2.48
N LYS A 111 -14.10 -6.44 3.03
CA LYS A 111 -14.79 -5.68 4.09
C LYS A 111 -16.12 -5.09 3.63
N LYS A 112 -16.22 -4.63 2.39
CA LYS A 112 -17.48 -4.17 1.82
C LYS A 112 -18.53 -5.30 1.77
N VAL A 113 -18.13 -6.51 1.38
CA VAL A 113 -19.03 -7.68 1.39
C VAL A 113 -19.48 -8.02 2.81
N ASP A 114 -18.57 -8.01 3.78
CA ASP A 114 -18.90 -8.23 5.20
C ASP A 114 -19.94 -7.21 5.71
N VAL A 115 -19.74 -5.92 5.41
CA VAL A 115 -20.66 -4.84 5.78
C VAL A 115 -22.02 -5.01 5.11
N ASN A 116 -22.06 -5.34 3.82
CA ASN A 116 -23.31 -5.58 3.11
C ASN A 116 -24.10 -6.74 3.73
N LYS A 117 -23.42 -7.85 4.06
CA LYS A 117 -24.05 -8.98 4.74
C LYS A 117 -24.61 -8.56 6.10
N ALA A 118 -23.84 -7.83 6.90
CA ALA A 118 -24.28 -7.34 8.21
C ALA A 118 -25.54 -6.46 8.07
N ASN A 119 -25.56 -5.54 7.10
CA ASN A 119 -26.73 -4.70 6.82
C ASN A 119 -27.95 -5.53 6.42
N THR A 120 -27.79 -6.53 5.54
CA THR A 120 -28.90 -7.42 5.16
C THR A 120 -29.46 -8.16 6.38
N LEU A 121 -28.59 -8.74 7.22
CA LEU A 121 -29.02 -9.43 8.44
C LEU A 121 -29.76 -8.48 9.40
N TYR A 122 -29.22 -7.28 9.60
CA TYR A 122 -29.86 -6.26 10.44
C TYR A 122 -31.25 -5.83 9.91
N ASN A 123 -31.42 -5.78 8.59
CA ASN A 123 -32.70 -5.46 7.97
C ASN A 123 -33.73 -6.60 8.08
N LEU A 124 -33.29 -7.86 8.18
CA LEU A 124 -34.17 -9.01 8.36
C LEU A 124 -34.66 -9.18 9.81
N THR A 125 -33.88 -8.74 10.81
CA THR A 125 -34.25 -8.81 12.24
C THR A 125 -35.68 -8.32 12.55
N PRO A 126 -36.11 -7.11 12.11
CA PRO A 126 -37.47 -6.65 12.37
C PRO A 126 -38.55 -7.48 11.64
N GLN A 127 -38.23 -8.07 10.48
CA GLN A 127 -39.16 -8.94 9.77
C GLN A 127 -39.39 -10.24 10.55
N TYR A 128 -38.33 -10.87 11.07
CA TYR A 128 -38.45 -12.03 11.94
C TYR A 128 -39.23 -11.71 13.21
N ALA A 129 -38.98 -10.56 13.84
CA ALA A 129 -39.74 -10.12 15.01
C ALA A 129 -41.24 -10.01 14.68
N LYS A 130 -41.59 -9.37 13.56
CA LYS A 130 -43.00 -9.28 13.09
C LYS A 130 -43.62 -10.65 12.87
N MET A 131 -42.90 -11.59 12.25
CA MET A 131 -43.38 -12.97 12.05
C MET A 131 -43.65 -13.66 13.40
N GLY A 132 -42.75 -13.50 14.37
CA GLY A 132 -42.95 -14.01 15.73
C GLY A 132 -44.22 -13.46 16.38
N TYR A 133 -44.41 -12.13 16.35
CA TYR A 133 -45.63 -11.50 16.88
C TYR A 133 -46.90 -12.01 16.18
N SER A 134 -46.89 -12.17 14.85
CA SER A 134 -48.04 -12.69 14.12
C SER A 134 -48.37 -14.13 14.46
N LEU A 135 -47.35 -14.97 14.69
CA LEU A 135 -47.53 -16.37 15.07
C LEU A 135 -48.13 -16.49 16.47
N SER A 136 -47.64 -15.70 17.43
CA SER A 136 -48.20 -15.65 18.79
C SER A 136 -49.66 -15.18 18.78
N ALA A 137 -50.01 -14.18 17.97
CA ALA A 137 -51.38 -13.72 17.84
C ALA A 137 -52.30 -14.82 17.27
N ALA A 138 -51.88 -15.50 16.19
CA ALA A 138 -52.64 -16.60 15.61
C ALA A 138 -52.80 -17.78 16.59
N HIS A 139 -51.77 -18.08 17.37
CA HIS A 139 -51.83 -19.13 18.39
C HIS A 139 -52.83 -18.79 19.49
N HIS A 140 -52.79 -17.56 19.99
CA HIS A 140 -53.73 -17.09 21.01
C HIS A 140 -55.18 -17.13 20.51
N GLU A 141 -55.44 -16.70 19.27
CA GLU A 141 -56.77 -16.78 18.66
C GLU A 141 -57.26 -18.24 18.58
N ALA A 142 -56.40 -19.17 18.18
CA ALA A 142 -56.74 -20.58 18.13
C ALA A 142 -57.06 -21.15 19.53
N GLU A 143 -56.31 -20.78 20.57
CA GLU A 143 -56.57 -21.20 21.95
C GLU A 143 -57.91 -20.67 22.46
N VAL A 144 -58.22 -19.39 22.20
CA VAL A 144 -59.51 -18.78 22.54
C VAL A 144 -60.64 -19.57 21.88
N ARG A 145 -60.55 -19.84 20.57
CA ARG A 145 -61.54 -20.65 19.85
C ARG A 145 -61.70 -22.05 20.45
N VAL A 146 -60.60 -22.74 20.77
CA VAL A 146 -60.65 -24.07 21.38
C VAL A 146 -61.36 -24.02 22.73
N SER A 147 -61.05 -23.04 23.58
CA SER A 147 -61.71 -22.86 24.87
C SER A 147 -63.20 -22.54 24.73
N GLU A 148 -63.59 -21.70 23.75
CA GLU A 148 -65.00 -21.44 23.40
C GLU A 148 -65.72 -22.74 23.03
N TYR A 149 -65.13 -23.56 22.16
CA TYR A 149 -65.72 -24.84 21.75
C TYR A 149 -65.84 -25.83 22.91
N GLN A 150 -64.84 -25.89 23.80
CA GLN A 150 -64.89 -26.75 24.98
C GLN A 150 -65.97 -26.29 25.98
N ALA A 151 -66.10 -24.98 26.19
CA ALA A 151 -67.15 -24.41 27.05
C ALA A 151 -68.54 -24.78 26.51
N LEU A 152 -68.78 -24.53 25.21
CA LEU A 152 -70.03 -24.89 24.53
C LEU A 152 -70.32 -26.40 24.65
N TYR A 153 -69.33 -27.25 24.41
CA TYR A 153 -69.48 -28.70 24.54
C TYR A 153 -69.86 -29.10 25.97
N SER A 154 -69.22 -28.50 26.98
CA SER A 154 -69.51 -28.78 28.39
C SER A 154 -70.90 -28.31 28.85
N GLU A 155 -71.38 -27.18 28.32
CA GLU A 155 -72.73 -26.69 28.59
C GLU A 155 -73.78 -27.60 27.97
N VAL A 156 -73.57 -28.03 26.72
CA VAL A 156 -74.45 -28.99 26.04
C VAL A 156 -74.46 -30.32 26.79
N SER A 157 -73.30 -30.83 27.21
CA SER A 157 -73.23 -32.11 27.93
C SER A 157 -73.85 -32.08 29.33
N LYS A 158 -74.01 -30.91 29.96
CA LYS A 158 -74.69 -30.76 31.26
C LYS A 158 -76.21 -30.62 31.14
N ARG A 159 -76.70 -30.35 29.93
CA ARG A 159 -78.12 -30.08 29.64
C ARG A 159 -78.92 -31.33 29.29
N TRP A 160 -78.22 -32.46 29.13
CA TRP A 160 -78.74 -33.81 28.88
C TRP A 160 -78.22 -34.74 29.97
#